data_AF-A0A3M0WIN6-F1
#
_entry.id   AF-A0A3M0WIN6-F1
#
_cell.length_a   1.000
_cell.length_b   1.000
_cell.length_c   1.000
_cell.angle_alpha   90.00
_cell.angle_beta   90.00
_cell.angle_gamma   90.00
#
_symmetry.space_group_name_H-M   'P 1'
#
loop_
_entity.id
_entity.type
_entity.pdbx_description
1 polymer ?
#
loop_
_entity_poly.entity_id
_entity_poly.type
_entity_poly.pdbx_seq_one_letter_code
_entity_poly.pdbx_strand_id
1 'polypeptide(L)'
;MSSKFKATFDDSGNLVLKDKSKIKEGRKSRGAGARFEARVRADLESRGWIVDKWSNNVDLEKNQIVPAKKKFNPFSKVMSIGTGFPDFVCFQKNGDRFDVIGVEVKTSGRLKGEEKEKCRWYLKNEIFREILIAKKLKEKNRIRIEYINFLDIQKGIRK
;
A
#
# COMPACT_ATOMS: atom_id res chain seq x y z
N MET A 1 8.56 -14.81 -36.36
CA MET A 1 7.43 -14.80 -35.40
C MET A 1 7.92 -14.35 -34.03
N SER A 2 7.28 -13.37 -33.38
CA SER A 2 7.65 -12.97 -32.02
C SER A 2 7.15 -14.00 -31.01
N SER A 3 8.06 -14.59 -30.21
CA SER A 3 7.74 -15.49 -29.10
C SER A 3 6.67 -14.90 -28.15
N LYS A 4 5.70 -15.71 -27.73
CA LYS A 4 4.62 -15.35 -26.78
C LYS A 4 5.13 -15.05 -25.37
N PHE A 5 6.26 -15.64 -25.00
CA PHE A 5 6.84 -15.54 -23.66
C PHE A 5 8.07 -14.62 -23.64
N LYS A 6 8.36 -14.06 -22.48
CA LYS A 6 9.60 -13.34 -22.21
C LYS A 6 10.32 -14.02 -21.05
N ALA A 7 11.57 -14.41 -21.28
CA ALA A 7 12.48 -14.86 -20.23
C ALA A 7 12.77 -13.71 -19.26
N THR A 8 12.63 -13.98 -17.96
CA THR A 8 13.02 -13.10 -16.86
C THR A 8 13.68 -13.95 -15.77
N PHE A 9 14.34 -13.32 -14.81
CA PHE A 9 14.81 -14.00 -13.60
C PHE A 9 13.96 -13.59 -12.39
N ASP A 10 13.74 -14.48 -11.44
CA ASP A 10 13.15 -14.14 -10.13
C ASP A 10 14.22 -13.61 -9.16
N ASP A 11 13.80 -13.28 -7.93
CA ASP A 11 14.69 -12.73 -6.90
C ASP A 11 15.74 -13.76 -6.42
N SER A 12 15.53 -15.04 -6.71
CA SER A 12 16.45 -16.15 -6.42
C SER A 12 17.36 -16.48 -7.63
N GLY A 13 17.24 -15.75 -8.74
CA GLY A 13 18.03 -15.97 -9.95
C GLY A 13 17.54 -17.09 -10.85
N ASN A 14 16.35 -17.66 -10.63
CA ASN A 14 15.80 -18.70 -11.48
C ASN A 14 15.19 -18.13 -12.76
N LEU A 15 15.36 -18.83 -13.88
CA LEU A 15 14.71 -18.47 -15.15
C LEU A 15 13.19 -18.70 -15.07
N VAL A 16 12.43 -17.64 -15.30
CA VAL A 16 10.97 -17.65 -15.34
C VAL A 16 10.48 -17.13 -16.68
N LEU A 17 9.62 -17.90 -17.36
CA LEU A 17 8.95 -17.48 -18.57
C LEU A 17 7.64 -16.77 -18.23
N LYS A 18 7.56 -15.47 -18.52
CA LYS A 18 6.35 -14.66 -18.27
C LYS A 18 5.65 -14.35 -19.60
N ASP A 19 4.33 -14.53 -19.62
CA ASP A 19 3.50 -14.14 -20.76
C ASP A 19 3.58 -12.62 -20.98
N LYS A 20 3.89 -12.20 -22.21
CA LYS A 20 4.02 -10.78 -22.57
C LYS A 20 2.73 -9.98 -22.30
N SER A 21 1.54 -10.60 -22.43
CA SER A 21 0.25 -9.97 -22.12
C SER A 21 0.12 -9.66 -20.63
N LYS A 22 0.48 -10.62 -19.75
CA LYS A 22 0.49 -10.45 -18.30
C LYS A 22 1.48 -9.41 -17.82
N ILE A 23 2.64 -9.30 -18.47
CA ILE A 23 3.59 -8.21 -18.21
C ILE A 23 2.97 -6.85 -18.51
N LYS A 24 2.26 -6.73 -19.65
CA LYS A 24 1.58 -5.49 -20.06
C LYS A 24 0.43 -5.13 -19.11
N GLU A 25 -0.39 -6.11 -18.73
CA GLU A 25 -1.44 -5.95 -17.71
C GLU A 25 -0.87 -5.50 -16.37
N GLY A 26 0.21 -6.13 -15.90
CA GLY A 26 0.87 -5.77 -14.64
C GLY A 26 1.46 -4.35 -14.67
N ARG A 27 2.01 -3.89 -15.80
CA ARG A 27 2.44 -2.49 -15.98
C ARG A 27 1.26 -1.53 -15.89
N LYS A 28 0.16 -1.82 -16.58
CA LYS A 28 -1.06 -1.00 -16.56
C LYS A 28 -1.66 -0.93 -15.16
N SER A 29 -1.72 -2.06 -14.45
CA SER A 29 -2.22 -2.18 -13.08
C SER A 29 -1.39 -1.34 -12.11
N ARG A 30 -0.05 -1.47 -12.13
CA ARG A 30 0.86 -0.66 -11.30
C ARG A 30 0.70 0.84 -11.56
N GLY A 31 0.62 1.25 -12.83
CA GLY A 31 0.38 2.65 -13.17
C GLY A 31 -0.98 3.16 -12.68
N ALA A 32 -2.02 2.32 -12.72
CA ALA A 32 -3.34 2.66 -12.16
C ALA A 32 -3.31 2.77 -10.63
N GLY A 33 -2.59 1.87 -9.96
CA GLY A 33 -2.36 1.90 -8.51
C GLY A 33 -1.68 3.19 -8.08
N ALA A 34 -0.55 3.53 -8.69
CA ALA A 34 0.18 4.77 -8.39
C ALA A 34 -0.67 6.04 -8.58
N ARG A 35 -1.48 6.09 -9.65
CA ARG A 35 -2.42 7.21 -9.85
C ARG A 35 -3.53 7.25 -8.80
N PHE A 36 -3.97 6.11 -8.30
CA PHE A 36 -4.99 6.05 -7.25
C PHE A 36 -4.40 6.47 -5.91
N GLU A 37 -3.20 6.00 -5.56
CA GLU A 37 -2.44 6.42 -4.39
C GLU A 37 -2.23 7.95 -4.36
N ALA A 38 -1.81 8.55 -5.47
CA ALA A 38 -1.67 10.01 -5.58
C ALA A 38 -2.99 10.76 -5.32
N ARG A 39 -4.14 10.21 -5.76
CA ARG A 39 -5.46 10.79 -5.48
C ARG A 39 -5.86 10.65 -4.02
N VAL A 40 -5.53 9.53 -3.38
CA VAL A 40 -5.77 9.32 -1.94
C VAL A 40 -4.99 10.34 -1.12
N ARG A 41 -3.71 10.55 -1.43
CA ARG A 41 -2.91 11.61 -0.81
C ARG A 41 -3.60 12.98 -0.94
N ALA A 42 -3.92 13.39 -2.17
CA ALA A 42 -4.53 14.70 -2.41
C ALA A 42 -5.88 14.86 -1.69
N ASP A 43 -6.70 13.80 -1.62
CA ASP A 43 -7.96 13.81 -0.89
C ASP A 43 -7.75 13.93 0.64
N LEU A 44 -6.78 13.20 1.22
CA LEU A 44 -6.43 13.32 2.64
C LEU A 44 -5.89 14.71 2.98
N GLU A 45 -4.97 15.24 2.18
CA GLU A 45 -4.42 16.59 2.32
C GLU A 45 -5.53 17.66 2.24
N SER A 46 -6.49 17.50 1.32
CA SER A 46 -7.64 18.41 1.21
C SER A 46 -8.56 18.39 2.44
N ARG A 47 -8.51 17.32 3.25
CA ARG A 47 -9.24 17.17 4.52
C ARG A 47 -8.42 17.64 5.73
N GLY A 48 -7.26 18.24 5.49
CA GLY A 48 -6.39 18.81 6.52
C GLY A 48 -5.46 17.81 7.19
N TRP A 49 -5.27 16.61 6.61
CA TRP A 49 -4.24 15.68 7.06
C TRP A 49 -2.89 16.07 6.49
N ILE A 50 -1.84 15.98 7.30
CA ILE A 50 -0.46 15.96 6.81
C ILE A 50 -0.14 14.51 6.48
N VAL A 51 0.35 14.25 5.26
CA VAL A 51 0.50 12.90 4.71
C VAL A 51 1.94 12.66 4.28
N ASP A 52 2.54 11.56 4.76
CA ASP A 52 3.86 11.11 4.28
C ASP A 52 3.84 9.62 3.88
N LYS A 53 4.76 9.22 3.00
CA LYS A 53 4.98 7.79 2.71
C LYS A 53 5.59 7.14 3.94
N TRP A 54 4.96 6.10 4.43
CA TRP A 54 5.56 5.30 5.48
C TRP A 54 6.70 4.46 4.91
N SER A 55 7.91 4.69 5.43
CA SER A 55 9.15 4.06 4.96
C SER A 55 9.60 2.88 5.84
N ASN A 56 8.73 2.43 6.75
CA ASN A 56 8.97 1.28 7.61
C ASN A 56 8.01 0.11 7.33
N ASN A 57 8.40 -1.09 7.73
CA ASN A 57 7.60 -2.30 7.66
C ASN A 57 7.62 -3.00 9.02
N VAL A 58 6.84 -4.06 9.16
CA VAL A 58 6.86 -4.91 10.36
C VAL A 58 7.49 -6.24 10.00
N ASP A 59 8.51 -6.62 10.76
CA ASP A 59 9.00 -8.00 10.82
C ASP A 59 8.13 -8.74 11.85
N LEU A 60 7.18 -9.54 11.35
CA LEU A 60 6.21 -10.25 12.18
C LEU A 60 6.86 -11.38 12.99
N GLU A 61 7.98 -11.95 12.52
CA GLU A 61 8.71 -13.00 13.22
C GLU A 61 9.51 -12.41 14.39
N LYS A 62 10.16 -11.26 14.16
CA LYS A 62 10.94 -10.55 15.18
C LYS A 62 10.13 -9.57 16.02
N ASN A 63 8.84 -9.43 15.73
CA ASN A 63 7.90 -8.57 16.44
C ASN A 63 8.39 -7.11 16.57
N GLN A 64 8.92 -6.53 15.48
CA GLN A 64 9.50 -5.18 15.49
C GLN A 64 9.30 -4.42 14.17
N ILE A 65 9.40 -3.09 14.25
CA ILE A 65 9.46 -2.23 13.06
C ILE A 65 10.86 -2.31 12.45
N VAL A 66 10.91 -2.49 11.14
CA VAL A 66 12.15 -2.52 10.35
C VAL A 66 12.07 -1.54 9.17
N PRO A 67 13.18 -0.94 8.72
CA PRO A 67 13.17 -0.11 7.52
C PRO A 67 12.68 -0.88 6.29
N ALA A 68 11.93 -0.23 5.40
CA ALA A 68 11.52 -0.84 4.14
C ALA A 68 12.76 -1.18 3.28
N LYS A 69 12.75 -2.37 2.66
CA LYS A 69 13.84 -2.83 1.80
C LYS A 69 14.05 -1.83 0.65
N LYS A 70 15.28 -1.33 0.50
CA LYS A 70 15.65 -0.44 -0.62
C LYS A 70 15.52 -1.20 -1.94
N LYS A 71 15.08 -0.50 -2.98
CA LYS A 71 14.93 -1.07 -4.33
C LYS A 71 15.85 -0.35 -5.31
N PHE A 72 16.65 -1.11 -6.05
CA PHE A 72 17.50 -0.54 -7.10
C PHE A 72 16.65 -0.02 -8.26
N ASN A 73 16.88 1.23 -8.65
CA ASN A 73 16.32 1.81 -9.86
C ASN A 73 17.37 1.73 -10.99
N PRO A 74 17.16 0.86 -12.01
CA PRO A 74 18.15 0.66 -13.07
C PRO A 74 18.26 1.85 -14.03
N PHE A 75 17.25 2.72 -14.11
CA PHE A 75 17.27 3.87 -15.02
C PHE A 75 18.16 4.98 -14.49
N SER A 76 18.04 5.31 -13.21
CA SER A 76 18.86 6.33 -12.54
C SER A 76 20.09 5.75 -11.83
N LYS A 77 20.26 4.42 -11.83
CA LYS A 77 21.36 3.70 -11.18
C LYS A 77 21.54 4.02 -9.69
N VAL A 78 20.44 4.27 -8.98
CA VAL A 78 20.45 4.59 -7.54
C VAL A 78 19.57 3.63 -6.73
N MET A 79 19.89 3.47 -5.45
CA MET A 79 19.03 2.76 -4.49
C MET A 79 17.91 3.69 -4.05
N SER A 80 16.68 3.41 -4.48
CA SER A 80 15.50 4.13 -4.01
C SER A 80 14.99 3.51 -2.70
N ILE A 81 14.50 4.35 -1.80
CA ILE A 81 13.81 3.88 -0.59
C ILE A 81 12.59 3.07 -1.02
N GLY A 82 12.42 1.87 -0.47
CA GLY A 82 11.23 1.06 -0.70
C GLY A 82 10.01 1.64 0.02
N THR A 83 8.82 1.28 -0.44
CA THR A 83 7.59 1.63 0.27
C THR A 83 7.36 0.64 1.41
N GLY A 84 7.08 1.17 2.60
CA GLY A 84 6.72 0.41 3.78
C GLY A 84 5.30 -0.15 3.75
N PHE A 85 4.79 -0.49 4.93
CA PHE A 85 3.38 -0.81 5.15
C PHE A 85 2.95 -0.16 6.47
N PRO A 86 1.84 0.60 6.54
CA PRO A 86 0.89 0.92 5.45
C PRO A 86 1.48 1.85 4.37
N ASP A 87 0.74 2.16 3.30
CA ASP A 87 1.21 3.09 2.25
C ASP A 87 1.52 4.50 2.74
N PHE A 88 0.72 5.03 3.66
CA PHE A 88 0.87 6.36 4.24
C PHE A 88 0.79 6.34 5.76
N VAL A 89 1.53 7.25 6.38
CA VAL A 89 1.24 7.77 7.71
C VAL A 89 0.58 9.14 7.55
N CYS A 90 -0.51 9.37 8.25
CA CYS A 90 -1.23 10.63 8.23
C CYS A 90 -1.37 11.15 9.64
N PHE A 91 -1.16 12.46 9.83
CA PHE A 91 -1.36 13.10 11.12
C PHE A 91 -2.09 14.44 11.01
N GLN A 92 -2.92 14.72 12.01
CA GLN A 92 -3.73 15.93 12.08
C GLN A 92 -3.79 16.42 13.53
N LYS A 93 -3.65 17.74 13.73
CA LYS A 93 -3.76 18.33 15.07
C LYS A 93 -5.20 18.27 15.56
N ASN A 94 -5.39 17.78 16.77
CA ASN A 94 -6.68 17.68 17.44
C ASN A 94 -6.52 18.18 18.90
N GLY A 95 -6.88 19.44 19.12
CA GLY A 95 -6.57 20.16 20.36
C GLY A 95 -5.05 20.22 20.60
N ASP A 96 -4.61 19.74 21.76
CA ASP A 96 -3.20 19.71 22.16
C ASP A 96 -2.46 18.42 21.76
N ARG A 97 -3.12 17.54 21.00
CA ARG A 97 -2.57 16.26 20.56
C ARG A 97 -2.59 16.15 19.03
N PHE A 98 -1.93 15.13 18.52
CA PHE A 98 -2.04 14.74 17.11
C PHE A 98 -2.72 13.39 17.01
N ASP A 99 -3.71 13.30 16.14
CA ASP A 99 -4.20 12.02 15.65
C ASP A 99 -3.20 11.49 14.64
N VAL A 100 -2.75 10.25 14.82
CA VAL A 100 -1.81 9.57 13.91
C VAL A 100 -2.45 8.29 13.42
N ILE A 101 -2.63 8.19 12.10
CA ILE A 101 -3.34 7.09 11.45
C ILE A 101 -2.47 6.48 10.35
N GLY A 102 -2.66 5.19 10.13
CA GLY A 102 -2.13 4.49 8.96
C GLY A 102 -3.16 4.48 7.83
N VAL A 103 -2.75 4.69 6.59
CA VAL A 103 -3.64 4.52 5.43
C VAL A 103 -3.03 3.57 4.41
N GLU A 104 -3.74 2.49 4.13
CA GLU A 104 -3.36 1.49 3.13
C GLU A 104 -4.23 1.65 1.87
N VAL A 105 -3.60 1.75 0.70
CA VAL A 105 -4.28 2.03 -0.56
C VAL A 105 -4.52 0.74 -1.34
N LYS A 106 -5.79 0.34 -1.44
CA LYS A 106 -6.19 -0.82 -2.23
C LYS A 106 -7.30 -0.44 -3.20
N THR A 107 -7.04 -0.47 -4.50
CA THR A 107 -8.09 -0.21 -5.51
C THR A 107 -9.31 -1.13 -5.32
N SER A 108 -9.10 -2.39 -4.91
CA SER A 108 -10.18 -3.35 -4.62
C SER A 108 -10.71 -3.29 -3.18
N GLY A 109 -10.04 -2.59 -2.27
CA GLY A 109 -10.34 -2.60 -0.83
C GLY A 109 -9.95 -3.88 -0.08
N ARG A 110 -9.33 -4.87 -0.73
CA ARG A 110 -8.98 -6.16 -0.10
C ARG A 110 -7.52 -6.20 0.34
N LEU A 111 -7.31 -6.58 1.60
CA LEU A 111 -6.00 -6.87 2.19
C LEU A 111 -5.65 -8.36 2.09
N LYS A 112 -4.37 -8.66 1.86
CA LYS A 112 -3.79 -10.02 1.97
C LYS A 112 -3.65 -10.44 3.42
N GLY A 113 -3.42 -11.74 3.68
CA GLY A 113 -3.25 -12.29 5.03
C GLY A 113 -2.19 -11.56 5.85
N GLU A 114 -0.98 -11.48 5.32
CA GLU A 114 0.16 -10.78 5.94
C GLU A 114 -0.14 -9.28 6.18
N GLU A 115 -0.79 -8.58 5.24
CA GLU A 115 -1.17 -7.16 5.40
C GLU A 115 -2.15 -6.99 6.58
N LYS A 116 -3.11 -7.90 6.74
CA LYS A 116 -4.03 -7.89 7.89
C LYS A 116 -3.29 -8.13 9.21
N GLU A 117 -2.28 -9.00 9.22
CA GLU A 117 -1.47 -9.26 10.41
C GLU A 117 -0.64 -8.03 10.80
N LYS A 118 -0.04 -7.35 9.83
CA LYS A 118 0.65 -6.07 10.07
C LYS A 118 -0.28 -5.00 10.59
N CYS A 119 -1.49 -4.88 10.05
CA CYS A 119 -2.49 -3.96 10.62
C CYS A 119 -2.80 -4.28 12.09
N ARG A 120 -3.05 -5.55 12.41
CA ARG A 120 -3.27 -6.00 13.80
C ARG A 120 -2.09 -5.66 14.69
N TRP A 121 -0.87 -5.89 14.20
CA TRP A 121 0.36 -5.61 14.94
C TRP A 121 0.49 -4.13 15.28
N TYR A 122 0.33 -3.23 14.30
CA TYR A 122 0.44 -1.80 14.53
C TYR A 122 -0.61 -1.27 15.51
N LEU A 123 -1.86 -1.72 15.40
CA LEU A 123 -2.94 -1.33 16.31
C LEU A 123 -2.70 -1.87 17.73
N LYS A 124 -2.25 -3.12 17.85
CA LYS A 124 -1.94 -3.74 19.15
C LYS A 124 -0.82 -3.01 19.89
N ASN A 125 0.17 -2.50 19.16
CA ASN A 125 1.31 -1.75 19.71
C ASN A 125 1.07 -0.23 19.76
N GLU A 126 -0.17 0.22 19.54
CA GLU A 126 -0.57 1.63 19.65
C GLU A 126 0.24 2.61 18.78
N ILE A 127 0.85 2.11 17.69
CA ILE A 127 1.62 2.93 16.74
C ILE A 127 0.69 3.85 15.95
N PHE A 128 -0.45 3.33 15.55
CA PHE A 128 -1.51 4.08 14.89
C PHE A 128 -2.78 3.95 15.71
N ARG A 129 -3.49 5.07 15.89
CA ARG A 129 -4.81 5.08 16.52
C ARG A 129 -5.81 4.26 15.70
N GLU A 130 -5.73 4.39 14.38
CA GLU A 130 -6.54 3.62 13.43
C GLU A 130 -5.76 3.36 12.14
N ILE A 131 -6.22 2.34 11.42
CA ILE A 131 -5.73 2.06 10.07
C ILE A 131 -6.93 2.05 9.12
N LEU A 132 -6.88 2.95 8.13
CA LEU A 132 -7.91 3.09 7.12
C LEU A 132 -7.48 2.42 5.81
N ILE A 133 -8.42 1.72 5.17
CA ILE A 133 -8.22 1.12 3.86
C ILE A 133 -8.91 2.03 2.85
N ALA A 134 -8.12 2.75 2.07
CA ALA A 134 -8.63 3.58 0.99
C ALA A 134 -8.95 2.70 -0.22
N LYS A 135 -10.23 2.61 -0.57
CA LYS A 135 -10.71 1.85 -1.73
C LYS A 135 -11.35 2.74 -2.78
N LYS A 136 -11.26 2.27 -4.02
CA LYS A 136 -11.79 2.99 -5.16
C LYS A 136 -13.27 2.66 -5.34
N LEU A 137 -14.11 3.68 -5.29
CA LEU A 137 -15.49 3.61 -5.76
C LEU A 137 -15.59 4.21 -7.16
N LYS A 138 -16.24 3.49 -8.07
CA LYS A 138 -16.54 3.99 -9.41
C LYS A 138 -18.02 4.38 -9.45
N GLU A 139 -18.29 5.68 -9.51
CA GLU A 139 -19.63 6.22 -9.67
C GLU A 139 -19.74 6.83 -11.06
N LYS A 140 -20.37 6.11 -12.00
CA LYS A 140 -20.45 6.50 -13.42
C LYS A 140 -19.06 6.84 -13.98
N ASN A 141 -18.82 8.13 -14.26
CA ASN A 141 -17.58 8.67 -14.82
C ASN A 141 -16.65 9.27 -13.77
N ARG A 142 -17.03 9.25 -12.49
CA ARG A 142 -16.24 9.80 -11.37
C ARG A 142 -15.67 8.67 -10.53
N ILE A 143 -14.53 8.97 -9.91
CA ILE A 143 -13.88 8.09 -8.95
C ILE A 143 -14.00 8.76 -7.60
N ARG A 144 -14.61 8.06 -6.64
CA ARG A 144 -14.61 8.44 -5.23
C ARG A 144 -13.69 7.53 -4.44
N ILE A 145 -13.23 8.06 -3.31
CA ILE A 145 -12.40 7.34 -2.36
C ILE A 145 -13.28 7.05 -1.15
N GLU A 146 -13.40 5.79 -0.79
CA GLU A 146 -14.02 5.36 0.45
C GLU A 146 -12.94 4.87 1.39
N TYR A 147 -13.01 5.29 2.64
CA TYR A 147 -12.10 4.84 3.70
C TYR A 147 -12.87 3.90 4.61
N ILE A 148 -12.37 2.68 4.76
CA ILE A 148 -12.93 1.70 5.69
C ILE A 148 -11.96 1.52 6.84
N ASN A 149 -12.44 1.59 8.08
CA ASN A 149 -11.61 1.23 9.23
C ASN A 149 -11.30 -0.27 9.22
N PHE A 150 -10.03 -0.63 9.39
CA PHE A 150 -9.58 -2.02 9.42
C PHE A 150 -10.35 -2.89 10.44
N LEU A 151 -10.67 -2.35 11.61
CA LEU A 151 -11.38 -3.09 12.65
C LEU A 151 -12.81 -3.46 12.21
N ASP A 152 -13.46 -2.65 11.39
CA ASP A 152 -14.79 -2.95 10.89
C ASP A 152 -14.78 -4.05 9.82
N ILE A 153 -13.69 -4.12 9.02
CA ILE A 153 -13.45 -5.25 8.12
C ILE A 153 -13.30 -6.54 8.93
N GLN A 154 -12.63 -6.51 10.09
CA GLN A 154 -12.47 -7.70 10.94
C GLN A 154 -13.79 -8.16 11.57
N LYS A 155 -14.64 -7.22 12.00
CA LYS A 155 -15.95 -7.55 12.59
C LYS A 155 -16.88 -8.20 11.57
N GLY A 156 -16.87 -7.73 10.32
CA GLY A 156 -17.69 -8.31 9.24
C GLY A 156 -17.29 -9.73 8.80
N ILE A 157 -16.10 -10.21 9.19
CA ILE A 157 -15.62 -11.58 8.92
C ILE A 157 -16.07 -12.57 10.01
N ARG A 158 -16.50 -12.08 11.18
CA ARG A 158 -16.95 -12.91 12.32
C ARG A 158 -18.46 -13.19 12.34
N LYS A 159 -19.19 -12.77 11.31
CA LYS A 159 -20.59 -13.16 11.03
C LYS A 159 -20.60 -14.20 9.93
#